data_AF-F3GHM6-F1
#
_entry.id   AF-F3GHM6-F1
#
_cell.length_a   1.000
_cell.length_b   1.000
_cell.length_c   1.000
_cell.angle_alpha   90.00
_cell.angle_beta   90.00
_cell.angle_gamma   90.00
#
_symmetry.space_group_name_H-M   'P 1'
#
loop_
_entity.id
_entity.type
_entity.pdbx_description
1 polymer ?
#
loop_
_entity_poly.entity_id
_entity_poly.type
_entity_poly.pdbx_seq_one_letter_code
_entity_poly.pdbx_strand_id
1 'polypeptide(L)' 'PAAAAESKPLNQDDRLWQVAQELLHKAGQMSGPDLLGQLEGLAGSTAAGKHLLVRLRHSANVKVESGGDAPLYSWVEAT' A
#
# COMPACT_ATOMS: atom_id res chain seq x y z
N PRO A 1 -24.13 10.37 8.21
CA PRO A 1 -24.16 10.62 6.75
C PRO A 1 -23.51 9.42 6.05
N ALA A 2 -24.28 8.73 5.20
CA ALA A 2 -23.85 7.55 4.47
C ALA A 2 -23.23 7.96 3.12
N ALA A 3 -22.08 7.40 2.77
CA ALA A 3 -21.54 7.46 1.43
C ALA A 3 -21.39 6.01 0.91
N ALA A 4 -22.22 5.73 -0.09
CA ALA A 4 -22.29 4.64 -1.06
C ALA A 4 -21.36 3.41 -0.92
N ALA A 5 -21.99 2.24 -0.90
CA ALA A 5 -21.39 0.98 -1.31
C ALA A 5 -21.22 0.95 -2.84
N GLU A 6 -19.99 0.72 -3.32
CA GLU A 6 -19.70 0.38 -4.71
C GLU A 6 -19.53 -1.14 -4.87
N SER A 7 -20.21 -1.68 -5.87
CA SER A 7 -20.41 -3.12 -6.06
C SER A 7 -19.37 -3.70 -7.05
N LYS A 8 -18.44 -4.55 -6.56
CA LYS A 8 -17.49 -5.47 -7.25
C LYS A 8 -16.39 -4.83 -8.16
N PRO A 9 -15.08 -5.20 -8.05
CA PRO A 9 -14.51 -6.48 -7.58
C PRO A 9 -13.71 -6.31 -6.27
N LEU A 10 -14.40 -6.05 -5.16
CA LEU A 10 -13.79 -5.95 -3.82
C LEU A 10 -12.73 -7.05 -3.58
N ASN A 11 -13.00 -8.30 -3.94
CA ASN A 11 -12.05 -9.39 -3.71
C ASN A 11 -10.69 -9.27 -4.43
N GLN A 12 -10.57 -8.65 -5.60
CA GLN A 12 -9.26 -8.55 -6.26
C GLN A 12 -8.45 -7.43 -5.63
N ASP A 13 -9.05 -6.25 -5.47
CA ASP A 13 -8.42 -5.12 -4.80
C ASP A 13 -8.08 -5.45 -3.34
N ASP A 14 -8.96 -6.16 -2.62
CA ASP A 14 -8.69 -6.65 -1.27
C ASP A 14 -7.56 -7.69 -1.26
N ARG A 15 -7.48 -8.60 -2.25
CA ARG A 15 -6.34 -9.53 -2.35
C ARG A 15 -5.04 -8.80 -2.61
N LEU A 16 -5.02 -7.87 -3.57
CA LEU A 16 -3.85 -7.05 -3.88
C LEU A 16 -3.43 -6.22 -2.66
N TRP A 17 -4.42 -5.68 -1.93
CA TRP A 17 -4.22 -4.94 -0.70
C TRP A 17 -3.59 -5.78 0.41
N GLN A 18 -4.12 -6.98 0.66
CA GLN A 18 -3.56 -7.91 1.65
C GLN A 18 -2.13 -8.31 1.30
N VAL A 19 -1.83 -8.58 0.02
CA VAL A 19 -0.47 -8.91 -0.41
C VAL A 19 0.46 -7.69 -0.31
N ALA A 20 -0.01 -6.49 -0.63
CA ALA A 20 0.76 -5.25 -0.46
C ALA A 20 1.14 -4.99 1.01
N GLN A 21 0.21 -5.22 1.93
CA GLN A 21 0.44 -5.12 3.37
C GLN A 21 1.46 -6.17 3.84
N GLU A 22 1.27 -7.44 3.47
CA GLU A 22 2.20 -8.53 3.78
C GLU A 22 3.61 -8.27 3.22
N LEU A 23 3.71 -7.72 2.01
CA LEU A 23 4.99 -7.38 1.39
C LEU A 23 5.73 -6.32 2.21
N LEU A 24 5.04 -5.26 2.61
CA LEU A 24 5.65 -4.21 3.45
C LEU A 24 5.95 -4.71 4.86
N HIS A 25 5.09 -5.54 5.45
CA HIS A 25 5.31 -6.16 6.76
C HIS A 25 6.54 -7.07 6.75
N LYS A 26 6.67 -7.94 5.74
CA LYS A 26 7.84 -8.81 5.56
C LYS A 26 9.12 -8.04 5.28
N ALA A 27 9.03 -6.95 4.51
CA ALA A 27 10.19 -6.08 4.26
C ALA A 27 10.57 -5.27 5.51
N GLY A 28 9.62 -5.02 6.42
CA GLY A 28 9.76 -4.14 7.58
C GLY A 28 9.73 -2.66 7.19
N GLN A 29 10.60 -2.26 6.26
CA GLN A 29 10.66 -0.91 5.71
C GLN A 29 11.09 -0.91 4.24
N MET A 30 10.60 0.07 3.47
CA MET A 30 10.86 0.16 2.04
C MET A 30 10.71 1.58 1.51
N SER A 31 11.55 1.96 0.56
CA SER A 31 11.48 3.26 -0.10
C SER A 31 10.27 3.34 -1.04
N GLY A 32 9.62 4.49 -1.12
CA GLY A 32 8.47 4.73 -2.00
C GLY A 32 8.62 4.27 -3.45
N PRO A 33 9.73 4.57 -4.16
CA PRO A 33 9.93 4.08 -5.53
C PRO A 33 10.10 2.56 -5.61
N ASP A 34 10.76 1.94 -4.62
CA ASP A 34 10.97 0.48 -4.58
C ASP A 34 9.67 -0.26 -4.26
N LEU A 35 8.90 0.27 -3.32
CA LEU A 35 7.56 -0.22 -2.97
C LEU A 35 6.60 -0.06 -4.15
N LEU A 36 6.61 1.09 -4.82
CA LEU A 36 5.77 1.31 -5.99
C LEU A 36 6.07 0.27 -7.08
N GLY A 37 7.34 0.04 -7.44
CA GLY A 37 7.70 -0.95 -8.45
C GLY A 37 7.18 -2.36 -8.14
N GLN A 38 7.21 -2.77 -6.86
CA GLN A 38 6.65 -4.05 -6.43
C GLN A 38 5.12 -4.09 -6.53
N LEU A 39 4.44 -3.01 -6.14
CA LEU A 39 2.99 -2.90 -6.25
C LEU A 39 2.51 -2.87 -7.72
N GLU A 40 3.27 -2.24 -8.60
CA GLU A 40 3.02 -2.23 -10.05
C GLU A 40 3.15 -3.63 -10.65
N GLY A 41 4.21 -4.37 -10.27
CA GLY A 41 4.40 -5.75 -10.68
C GLY A 41 3.31 -6.69 -10.15
N LEU A 42 2.85 -6.47 -8.91
CA LEU A 42 1.76 -7.22 -8.29
C LEU A 42 0.41 -6.96 -8.98
N ALA A 43 0.09 -5.70 -9.21
CA ALA A 43 -1.19 -5.30 -9.77
C ALA A 43 -1.24 -5.36 -11.31
N GLY A 44 -0.09 -5.50 -11.96
CA GLY A 44 0.05 -5.53 -13.42
C GLY A 44 -0.18 -4.18 -14.10
N SER A 45 -0.29 -3.09 -13.34
CA SER A 45 -0.52 -1.75 -13.86
C SER A 45 -0.01 -0.67 -12.91
N THR A 46 0.59 0.38 -13.48
CA THR A 46 1.01 1.59 -12.75
C THR A 46 -0.11 2.26 -11.98
N ALA A 47 -1.31 2.32 -12.56
CA ALA A 47 -2.46 2.96 -11.91
C ALA A 47 -2.87 2.22 -10.62
N ALA A 48 -2.94 0.89 -10.70
CA ALA A 48 -3.30 0.06 -9.56
C ALA A 48 -2.20 0.04 -8.49
N GLY A 49 -0.92 0.00 -8.89
CA GLY A 49 0.21 0.11 -7.97
C GLY A 49 0.19 1.43 -7.18
N LYS A 50 -0.06 2.56 -7.85
CA LYS A 50 -0.21 3.86 -7.19
C LYS A 50 -1.38 3.91 -6.22
N HIS A 51 -2.54 3.34 -6.57
CA HIS A 51 -3.68 3.26 -5.65
C HIS A 51 -3.34 2.49 -4.37
N LEU A 52 -2.66 1.34 -4.49
CA LEU A 52 -2.20 0.56 -3.33
C LEU A 52 -1.21 1.35 -2.49
N LEU A 53 -0.26 2.07 -3.11
CA LEU A 53 0.72 2.89 -2.39
C LEU A 53 0.05 4.00 -1.57
N VAL A 54 -0.89 4.73 -2.19
CA VAL A 54 -1.67 5.77 -1.50
C VAL A 54 -2.47 5.15 -0.35
N ARG A 55 -3.07 3.98 -0.56
CA ARG A 55 -3.82 3.26 0.48
C ARG A 55 -2.91 2.80 1.64
N LEU A 56 -1.69 2.34 1.36
CA LEU A 56 -0.66 2.04 2.37
C LEU A 56 -0.34 3.27 3.21
N ARG A 57 -0.11 4.43 2.58
CA ARG A 57 0.16 5.68 3.30
C ARG A 57 -0.94 6.08 4.29
N HIS A 58 -2.20 5.74 3.99
CA HIS A 58 -3.34 6.05 4.85
C HIS A 58 -3.65 4.95 5.89
N SER A 59 -2.89 3.85 5.89
CA SER A 59 -3.13 2.74 6.81
C SER A 59 -2.50 2.98 8.18
N ALA A 60 -3.23 2.58 9.23
CA ALA A 60 -2.77 2.74 10.60
C ALA A 60 -1.47 1.96 10.89
N ASN A 61 -1.25 0.85 10.19
CA ASN A 61 -0.08 -0.01 10.33
C ASN A 61 1.12 0.45 9.52
N VAL A 62 1.05 1.61 8.86
CA VAL A 62 2.12 2.11 8.00
C VAL A 62 2.52 3.50 8.46
N LYS A 63 3.78 3.63 8.85
CA LYS A 63 4.41 4.93 9.12
C LYS A 63 5.15 5.37 7.86
N VAL A 64 4.81 6.56 7.36
CA VAL A 64 5.53 7.17 6.24
C VAL A 64 6.41 8.29 6.77
N GLU A 65 7.72 8.12 6.65
CA GLU A 65 8.70 9.14 7.00
C GLU A 65 9.07 9.93 5.75
N SER A 66 8.63 11.19 5.71
CA SER A 66 8.94 12.14 4.64
C SER A 66 10.03 13.09 5.12
N GLY A 67 11.30 12.67 5.00
CA GLY A 67 12.43 13.44 5.53
C GLY A 67 13.71 13.43 4.68
N GLY A 68 13.76 12.64 3.60
CA GLY A 68 14.92 12.52 2.71
C GLY A 68 14.55 12.72 1.24
N ASP A 69 15.30 12.07 0.34
CA ASP A 69 15.12 12.12 -1.12
C ASP A 69 13.85 11.40 -1.60
N ALA A 70 13.46 10.31 -0.91
CA ALA A 70 12.23 9.57 -1.18
C ALA A 70 11.48 9.25 0.13
N PRO A 71 10.14 9.16 0.10
CA PRO A 71 9.35 8.77 1.27
C PRO A 71 9.69 7.33 1.67
N LEU A 72 9.97 7.10 2.95
CA LEU A 72 10.21 5.77 3.50
C LEU A 72 8.93 5.24 4.13
N TYR A 73 8.49 4.06 3.71
CA TYR A 73 7.34 3.36 4.26
C TYR A 73 7.84 2.31 5.22
N SER A 74 7.42 2.38 6.48
CA SER A 74 7.78 1.41 7.51
C SER A 74 6.52 0.82 8.09
N TRP A 75 6.48 -0.51 8.21
CA TRP A 75 5.38 -1.17 8.89
C TRP A 75 5.50 -0.96 10.40
N VAL A 76 4.44 -0.44 11.00
CA VAL A 76 4.31 -0.34 12.46
C VAL A 76 3.31 -1.41 12.91
N GLU A 77 3.82 -2.45 13.55
CA GLU A 77 2.94 -3.37 14.27
C GLU A 77 2.28 -2.58 15.40
N ALA A 78 0.96 -2.46 15.35
CA ALA A 78 0.19 -1.92 16.46
C ALA A 78 0.38 -2.88 17.64
N THR A 79 1.29 -2.53 18.53
CA THR A 79 1.61 -3.28 19.76
C THR A 79 0.43 -3.22 20.72
#